data_AF-A0A5C6DXE9-F1
#
_entry.id   AF-A0A5C6DXE9-F1
#
_cell.length_a   1.000
_cell.length_b   1.000
_cell.length_c   1.000
_cell.angle_alpha   90.00
_cell.angle_beta   90.00
_cell.angle_gamma   90.00
#
_symmetry.space_group_name_H-M   'P 1'
#
loop_
_entity.id
_entity.type
_entity.pdbx_description
1 polymer ?
#
loop_
_entity_poly.entity_id
_entity_poly.type
_entity_poly.pdbx_seq_one_letter_code
_entity_poly.pdbx_strand_id
1 'polypeptide(L)'
;MLTLYDWLTQSDVGEFQVRGQQVTIDYLQGGRRGQGRIKIPEKEVQRLLDLMRVKPKSPRSNRPKPIKRSLQHITTTLGRPDD
;
A
#
# COMPACT_ATOMS: atom_id res chain seq x y z
N MET A 1 -22.61 -9.11 -1.50
CA MET A 1 -21.14 -9.19 -1.60
C MET A 1 -20.78 -8.68 -2.98
N LEU A 2 -20.24 -7.46 -3.12
CA LEU A 2 -19.85 -6.93 -4.43
C LEU A 2 -18.59 -7.65 -4.90
N THR A 3 -18.64 -8.24 -6.09
CA THR A 3 -17.47 -8.83 -6.75
C THR A 3 -17.06 -7.95 -7.93
N LEU A 4 -15.81 -8.05 -8.39
CA LEU A 4 -15.34 -7.34 -9.59
C LEU A 4 -16.25 -7.61 -10.80
N TYR A 5 -16.78 -8.83 -10.92
CA TYR A 5 -17.70 -9.21 -11.98
C TYR A 5 -19.03 -8.44 -11.94
N ASP A 6 -19.62 -8.34 -10.75
CA ASP A 6 -20.88 -7.62 -10.53
C ASP A 6 -20.72 -6.12 -10.84
N TRP A 7 -19.56 -5.56 -10.48
CA TRP A 7 -19.22 -4.18 -10.83
C TRP A 7 -19.03 -3.99 -12.34
N LEU A 8 -18.27 -4.87 -13.01
CA LEU A 8 -18.05 -4.79 -14.46
C LEU A 8 -19.35 -4.94 -15.26
N THR A 9 -20.33 -5.71 -14.77
CA THR A 9 -21.65 -5.80 -15.42
C THR A 9 -22.47 -4.52 -15.36
N GLN A 10 -22.18 -3.64 -14.40
CA GLN A 10 -22.87 -2.37 -14.21
C GLN A 10 -22.07 -1.17 -14.77
N SER A 11 -20.84 -1.42 -15.22
CA SER A 11 -19.93 -0.40 -15.75
C SER A 11 -19.97 -0.44 -17.28
N ASP A 12 -20.30 0.69 -17.90
CA ASP A 12 -20.31 0.83 -19.36
C ASP A 12 -18.93 1.13 -19.95
N VAL A 13 -17.97 1.56 -19.12
CA VAL A 13 -16.66 2.09 -19.56
C VAL A 13 -15.45 1.40 -18.93
N GLY A 14 -15.65 0.44 -18.03
CA GLY A 14 -14.54 -0.29 -17.40
C GLY A 14 -13.64 0.56 -16.50
N GLU A 15 -14.09 1.74 -16.05
CA GLU A 15 -13.34 2.64 -15.18
C GLU A 15 -13.37 2.21 -13.71
N PHE A 16 -12.32 1.56 -13.24
CA PHE A 16 -12.23 1.05 -11.87
C PHE A 16 -11.16 1.79 -11.08
N GLN A 17 -11.29 1.89 -9.75
CA GLN A 17 -10.26 2.49 -8.90
C GLN A 17 -9.60 1.42 -8.02
N VAL A 18 -8.29 1.23 -8.19
CA VAL A 18 -7.49 0.35 -7.33
C VAL A 18 -6.61 1.22 -6.44
N ARG A 19 -6.84 1.20 -5.12
CA ARG A 19 -6.04 1.95 -4.13
C ARG A 19 -5.92 3.45 -4.43
N GLY A 20 -6.99 4.08 -4.88
CA GLY A 20 -6.99 5.51 -5.20
C GLY A 20 -6.49 5.85 -6.61
N GLN A 21 -5.99 4.88 -7.38
CA GLN A 21 -5.57 5.08 -8.76
C GLN A 21 -6.67 4.64 -9.72
N GLN A 22 -7.03 5.50 -10.68
CA GLN A 22 -7.97 5.17 -11.75
C GLN A 22 -7.30 4.20 -12.72
N VAL A 23 -8.00 3.13 -13.06
CA VAL A 23 -7.55 2.01 -13.88
C VAL A 23 -8.68 1.66 -14.84
N THR A 24 -8.41 1.75 -16.13
CA THR A 24 -9.31 1.21 -17.16
C THR A 24 -9.06 -0.28 -17.31
N ILE A 25 -10.14 -1.07 -17.37
CA ILE A 25 -10.09 -2.52 -17.53
C ILE A 25 -10.56 -2.88 -18.94
N ASP A 26 -9.75 -3.64 -19.67
CA ASP A 26 -10.15 -4.17 -20.98
C ASP A 26 -10.93 -5.47 -20.81
N TYR A 27 -12.18 -5.49 -21.26
CA TYR A 27 -13.02 -6.69 -21.20
C TYR A 27 -13.90 -6.83 -22.44
N LEU A 28 -14.35 -8.06 -22.67
CA LEU A 28 -15.25 -8.43 -23.74
C LEU A 28 -16.54 -8.95 -23.13
N GLN A 29 -17.67 -8.30 -23.41
CA GLN A 29 -18.98 -8.78 -23.00
C GLN A 29 -19.56 -9.68 -24.09
N GLY A 30 -19.64 -10.98 -23.84
CA GLY A 30 -20.31 -11.93 -24.74
C GLY A 30 -21.82 -11.96 -24.52
N GLY A 31 -22.59 -12.59 -25.43
CA GLY A 31 -24.01 -12.93 -25.26
C GLY A 31 -25.01 -12.02 -25.99
N ARG A 32 -26.24 -12.52 -26.23
CA ARG A 32 -27.33 -11.72 -26.81
C ARG A 32 -27.78 -10.66 -25.80
N ARG A 33 -27.87 -9.40 -26.23
CA ARG A 33 -28.44 -8.27 -25.45
C ARG A 33 -27.70 -7.94 -24.14
N GLY A 34 -26.38 -8.11 -24.08
CA GLY A 34 -25.57 -7.72 -22.91
C GLY A 34 -25.70 -8.63 -21.69
N GLN A 35 -26.46 -9.73 -21.76
CA GLN A 35 -26.62 -10.67 -20.63
C GLN A 35 -25.53 -11.74 -20.52
N GLY A 36 -24.55 -11.78 -21.42
CA GLY A 36 -23.58 -12.87 -21.40
C GLY A 36 -22.33 -12.56 -20.59
N ARG A 37 -21.46 -13.57 -20.61
CA ARG A 37 -20.27 -13.63 -19.77
C ARG A 37 -19.28 -12.55 -20.16
N ILE A 38 -18.78 -11.83 -19.15
CA ILE A 38 -17.61 -10.98 -19.28
C ILE A 38 -16.38 -11.89 -19.40
N LYS A 39 -15.59 -11.64 -20.44
CA LYS A 39 -14.30 -12.29 -20.67
C LYS A 39 -13.22 -11.22 -20.53
N ILE A 40 -12.29 -11.46 -19.62
CA ILE A 40 -11.12 -10.59 -19.42
C ILE A 40 -9.92 -11.33 -20.03
N PRO A 41 -9.10 -10.68 -20.87
CA PRO A 41 -7.86 -11.27 -21.36
C PRO A 41 -6.95 -11.70 -20.20
N GLU A 42 -6.24 -12.81 -20.34
CA GLU A 42 -5.37 -13.33 -19.27
C GLU A 42 -4.32 -12.32 -18.81
N LYS A 43 -3.71 -11.60 -19.76
CA LYS A 43 -2.73 -10.54 -19.47
C LYS A 43 -3.32 -9.44 -18.58
N GLU A 44 -4.59 -9.14 -18.76
CA GLU A 44 -5.29 -8.10 -18.02
C GLU A 44 -5.61 -8.56 -16.59
N VAL A 45 -5.98 -9.84 -16.42
CA VAL A 45 -6.12 -10.45 -15.09
C VAL A 45 -4.79 -10.39 -14.33
N GLN A 46 -3.68 -10.73 -14.98
CA GLN A 46 -2.35 -10.67 -14.36
C GLN A 46 -2.00 -9.23 -13.93
N ARG A 47 -2.25 -8.25 -14.81
CA ARG A 47 -2.04 -6.82 -14.51
C ARG A 47 -2.85 -6.36 -13.30
N LEU A 48 -4.14 -6.71 -13.24
CA LEU A 48 -5.02 -6.36 -12.12
C LEU A 48 -4.58 -7.02 -10.82
N LEU A 49 -4.18 -8.29 -10.86
CA LEU A 49 -3.65 -9.00 -9.70
C LEU A 49 -2.37 -8.33 -9.19
N ASP A 50 -1.48 -7.90 -10.08
CA ASP A 50 -0.26 -7.18 -9.71
C ASP A 50 -0.54 -5.81 -9.10
N LEU A 51 -1.52 -5.06 -9.62
CA LEU A 51 -1.98 -3.79 -9.03
C LEU A 51 -2.59 -3.99 -7.64
N MET A 52 -3.32 -5.09 -7.45
CA MET A 52 -3.91 -5.43 -6.15
C MET A 52 -2.89 -6.03 -5.17
N ARG A 53 -1.75 -6.55 -5.66
CA ARG A 53 -0.76 -7.26 -4.84
C ARG A 53 -0.24 -6.36 -3.72
N VAL A 54 -0.44 -6.78 -2.48
CA VAL A 54 0.20 -6.15 -1.32
C VAL A 54 1.56 -6.81 -1.17
N LYS A 55 2.65 -6.06 -1.40
CA LYS A 55 3.96 -6.46 -0.87
C LYS A 55 4.01 -5.98 0.58
N PRO A 56 3.94 -6.88 1.59
CA PRO A 56 4.12 -6.45 2.97
C PRO A 56 5.49 -5.79 3.06
N LYS A 57 5.49 -4.50 3.41
CA LYS A 57 6.73 -3.76 3.61
C LYS A 57 7.42 -4.43 4.79
N SER A 58 8.65 -4.95 4.61
CA SER A 58 9.39 -5.49 5.73
C SER A 58 9.46 -4.42 6.82
N PRO A 59 9.20 -4.77 8.10
CA PRO A 59 9.31 -3.80 9.17
C PRO A 59 10.72 -3.20 9.10
N ARG A 60 10.80 -1.87 9.02
CA ARG A 60 12.09 -1.18 9.08
C ARG A 60 12.78 -1.67 10.34
N SER A 61 13.97 -2.26 10.19
CA SER A 61 14.80 -2.63 11.34
C SER A 61 15.01 -1.38 12.17
N ASN A 62 14.44 -1.36 13.38
CA ASN A 62 14.63 -0.29 14.33
C ASN A 62 16.12 -0.28 14.68
N ARG A 63 16.88 0.62 14.05
CA ARG A 63 18.26 0.85 14.46
C ARG A 63 18.23 1.27 15.94
N PRO A 64 18.99 0.60 16.82
CA PRO A 64 19.04 1.00 18.22
C PRO A 64 19.48 2.46 18.29
N LYS A 65 18.77 3.27 19.10
CA LYS A 65 19.14 4.67 19.32
C LYS A 65 20.54 4.71 19.93
N PRO A 66 21.44 5.61 19.48
CA PRO A 66 22.76 5.71 20.07
C PRO A 66 22.62 6.05 21.57
N ILE A 67 23.26 5.24 22.41
CA ILE A 67 23.29 5.41 23.87
C ILE A 67 23.94 6.78 24.14
N LYS A 68 23.18 7.70 24.76
CA LYS A 68 23.73 8.98 25.21
C LYS A 68 24.70 8.68 26.35
N ARG A 69 26.00 8.84 26.10
CA ARG A 69 27.03 8.78 27.16
C ARG A 69 26.71 9.88 28.16
N SER A 70 26.48 9.53 29.43
CA SER A 70 26.37 10.52 30.49
C SER A 70 27.72 11.26 30.55
N LEU A 71 27.68 12.58 30.40
CA LEU A 71 28.85 13.40 30.66
C LEU A 71 29.16 13.24 32.15
N GLN A 72 30.35 12.74 32.45
CA GLN A 72 30.86 12.70 33.82
C GLN A 72 31.18 14.15 34.19
N HIS A 73 30.24 14.81 34.88
CA HIS A 73 30.50 16.13 35.43
C HIS A 73 31.69 16.05 36.38
N ILE A 74 32.69 16.90 36.17
CA ILE A 74 33.79 17.07 37.11
C ILE A 74 33.20 17.71 38.36
N THR A 75 32.89 16.90 39.37
CA THR A 75 32.65 17.37 40.73
C THR A 75 34.00 17.66 41.36
N THR A 76 34.45 18.90 41.27
CA THR A 76 35.47 19.43 42.18
C THR A 76 34.78 20.25 43.25
N THR A 77 35.19 20.09 44.50
CA THR A 77 34.69 20.92 45.60
C THR A 77 35.35 22.30 45.50
N LEU A 78 34.56 23.34 45.27
CA LEU A 78 35.01 24.72 45.43
C LEU A 78 35.35 24.93 46.92
N GLY A 79 36.64 25.10 47.22
CA GLY A 79 37.08 25.59 48.52
C GLY A 79 36.54 27.01 48.75
N ARG A 80 36.12 27.31 49.98
CA ARG A 80 35.71 28.67 50.35
C ARG A 80 36.94 29.59 50.36
N PRO A 81 36.88 30.78 49.74
CA PRO A 81 37.89 31.80 49.99
C PRO A 81 37.65 32.35 51.41
N ASP A 82 38.73 32.41 52.19
CA ASP A 82 38.86 32.82 53.60
C ASP A 82 38.55 31.75 54.67
N ASP A 83 39.55 30.90 54.91
CA ASP A 83 40.12 30.61 56.25
C ASP A 83 41.67 30.66 56.13
#